data_AF-A0A7D7N443-F1
#
_entry.id   AF-A0A7D7N443-F1
#
_cell.length_a   1.000
_cell.length_b   1.000
_cell.length_c   1.000
_cell.angle_alpha   90.00
_cell.angle_beta   90.00
_cell.angle_gamma   90.00
#
_symmetry.space_group_name_H-M   'P 1'
#
loop_
_entity.id
_entity.type
_entity.pdbx_description
1 polymer ?
#
loop_
_entity_poly.entity_id
_entity_poly.type
_entity_poly.pdbx_seq_one_letter_code
_entity_poly.pdbx_strand_id
1 'polypeptide(L)'
;MYFKTFASALAVSAAVLLAGCDAAVEKVAENTDDGKMRAEFVTSCTDSAVSAAGSNAAFSKEQFNQLCGCSFDEAAKLYPDATAWKKAVINYGLSQNDPELESKLTQAMGTCVQNMLQN
;
A
#
# COMPACT_ATOMS: atom_id res chain seq x y z
N MET A 1 -3.98 -1.23 10.40
CA MET A 1 -3.65 0.18 10.07
C MET A 1 -4.74 0.67 9.14
N TYR A 2 -5.50 1.69 9.52
CA TYR A 2 -6.53 2.25 8.63
C TYR A 2 -5.86 3.30 7.74
N PHE A 3 -5.54 2.93 6.50
CA PHE A 3 -4.95 3.84 5.51
C PHE A 3 -6.05 4.74 4.91
N LYS A 4 -6.49 5.70 5.70
CA LYS A 4 -7.73 6.48 5.50
C LYS A 4 -7.69 7.45 4.30
N THR A 5 -6.60 7.52 3.54
CA THR A 5 -6.34 8.63 2.58
C THR A 5 -5.79 8.22 1.20
N PHE A 6 -5.79 6.93 0.81
CA PHE A 6 -5.39 6.54 -0.55
C PHE A 6 -6.35 6.98 -1.66
N ALA A 7 -7.61 7.27 -1.31
CA ALA A 7 -8.67 7.53 -2.28
C ALA A 7 -8.55 8.89 -3.01
N SER A 8 -7.68 9.80 -2.56
CA SER A 8 -7.73 11.21 -3.01
C SER A 8 -6.87 11.52 -4.24
N ALA A 9 -6.01 10.61 -4.71
CA ALA A 9 -5.12 10.86 -5.86
C ALA A 9 -5.43 10.02 -7.11
N LEU A 10 -6.34 9.05 -7.03
CA LEU A 10 -6.84 8.28 -8.17
C LEU A 10 -8.14 8.89 -8.71
N ALA A 11 -8.15 10.20 -8.95
CA ALA A 11 -9.17 10.84 -9.77
C ALA A 11 -8.88 10.58 -11.27
N VAL A 12 -8.81 9.31 -11.67
CA VAL A 12 -9.02 8.95 -13.08
C VAL A 12 -10.53 8.87 -13.26
N SER A 13 -11.09 9.98 -13.73
CA SER A 13 -12.34 10.06 -14.49
C SER A 13 -13.43 9.08 -14.08
N ALA A 14 -14.38 9.57 -13.27
CA ALA A 14 -15.65 8.91 -12.99
C ALA A 14 -16.40 8.54 -14.29
N ALA A 15 -16.21 7.33 -14.78
CA ALA A 15 -17.02 6.71 -15.83
C ALA A 15 -16.84 5.18 -15.85
N VAL A 16 -16.94 4.50 -14.71
CA VAL A 16 -17.11 3.04 -14.71
C VAL A 16 -18.33 2.69 -13.88
N LEU A 17 -19.41 2.45 -14.61
CA LEU A 17 -20.68 1.93 -14.16
C LEU A 17 -20.47 0.60 -13.42
N LEU A 18 -21.33 0.37 -12.43
CA LEU A 18 -21.31 -0.63 -11.36
C LEU A 18 -21.45 -2.10 -11.82
N ALA A 19 -20.78 -2.52 -12.91
CA ALA A 19 -20.84 -3.89 -13.43
C ALA A 19 -19.51 -4.43 -14.00
N GLY A 20 -18.36 -3.79 -13.76
CA GLY A 20 -17.09 -4.21 -14.36
C GLY A 20 -15.81 -3.78 -13.63
N CYS A 21 -15.82 -3.75 -12.29
CA CYS A 21 -14.64 -3.36 -11.51
C CYS A 21 -13.39 -4.15 -11.90
N ASP A 22 -13.48 -5.45 -12.16
CA ASP A 22 -12.32 -6.27 -12.50
C ASP A 22 -11.61 -5.83 -13.80
N ALA A 23 -12.38 -5.53 -14.86
CA ALA A 23 -11.80 -5.10 -16.14
C ALA A 23 -11.20 -3.68 -16.05
N ALA A 24 -11.82 -2.80 -15.27
CA ALA A 24 -11.29 -1.46 -15.03
C ALA A 24 -10.01 -1.51 -14.18
N VAL A 25 -10.00 -2.31 -13.12
CA VAL A 25 -8.85 -2.52 -12.24
C VAL A 25 -7.69 -3.15 -13.02
N GLU A 26 -7.98 -4.08 -13.93
CA GLU A 26 -6.98 -4.66 -14.82
C GLU A 26 -6.36 -3.61 -15.74
N LYS A 27 -7.18 -2.76 -16.37
CA LYS A 27 -6.66 -1.67 -17.22
C LYS A 27 -5.87 -0.61 -16.44
N VAL A 28 -6.30 -0.29 -15.22
CA VAL A 28 -5.55 0.61 -14.34
C VAL A 28 -4.23 -0.04 -13.94
N ALA A 29 -4.21 -1.32 -13.55
CA ALA A 29 -3.00 -2.04 -13.18
C ALA A 29 -1.97 -2.11 -14.32
N GLU A 30 -2.41 -2.36 -15.56
CA GLU A 30 -1.55 -2.36 -16.74
C GLU A 30 -0.86 -1.01 -16.99
N ASN A 31 -1.55 0.09 -16.71
CA ASN A 31 -1.07 1.46 -16.98
C ASN A 31 -0.52 2.17 -15.74
N THR A 32 -0.53 1.51 -14.58
CA THR A 32 -0.02 2.09 -13.33
C THR A 32 1.49 2.00 -13.31
N ASP A 33 2.11 3.17 -13.11
CA ASP A 33 3.54 3.30 -12.85
C ASP A 33 3.89 2.77 -11.45
N ASP A 34 4.75 1.76 -11.38
CA ASP A 34 5.14 1.07 -10.15
C ASP A 34 5.83 2.03 -9.15
N GLY A 35 6.64 2.94 -9.67
CA GLY A 35 7.36 3.92 -8.86
C GLY A 35 6.40 4.89 -8.17
N LYS A 36 5.40 5.39 -8.91
CA LYS A 36 4.35 6.26 -8.40
C LYS A 36 3.46 5.54 -7.38
N MET A 37 3.02 4.32 -7.70
CA MET A 37 2.20 3.51 -6.78
C MET A 37 2.93 3.26 -5.46
N ARG A 38 4.22 2.89 -5.52
CA ARG A 38 5.06 2.71 -4.33
C ARG A 38 5.22 4.01 -3.56
N ALA A 39 5.51 5.12 -4.24
CA ALA A 39 5.70 6.42 -3.59
C ALA A 39 4.43 6.89 -2.86
N GLU A 40 3.26 6.75 -3.48
CA GLU A 40 1.97 7.06 -2.87
C GLU A 40 1.71 6.15 -1.67
N PHE A 41 1.97 4.83 -1.81
CA PHE A 41 1.86 3.87 -0.71
C PHE A 41 2.71 4.28 0.50
N VAL A 42 4.00 4.47 0.27
CA VAL A 42 4.96 4.77 1.31
C VAL A 42 4.63 6.10 1.98
N THR A 43 4.23 7.12 1.22
CA THR A 43 3.86 8.43 1.77
C THR A 43 2.65 8.31 2.70
N SER A 44 1.56 7.72 2.21
CA SER A 44 0.32 7.54 2.99
C SER A 44 0.53 6.67 4.23
N CYS A 45 1.32 5.60 4.10
CA CYS A 45 1.72 4.75 5.21
C CYS A 45 2.52 5.50 6.27
N THR A 46 3.54 6.25 5.85
CA THR A 46 4.41 7.02 6.74
C THR A 46 3.60 8.07 7.49
N ASP A 47 2.79 8.85 6.78
CA ASP A 47 2.01 9.93 7.39
C ASP A 47 0.94 9.38 8.34
N SER A 48 0.32 8.24 8.00
CA SER A 48 -0.62 7.54 8.89
C SER A 48 0.08 7.03 10.15
N ALA A 49 1.26 6.42 10.02
CA ALA A 49 2.02 5.88 11.14
C ALA A 49 2.53 6.99 12.07
N VAL A 50 3.08 8.07 11.52
CA VAL A 50 3.50 9.25 12.28
C VAL A 50 2.32 9.87 13.02
N SER A 51 1.17 10.04 12.34
CA SER A 51 -0.03 10.61 12.95
C SER A 51 -0.58 9.74 14.09
N ALA A 52 -0.55 8.41 13.92
CA ALA A 52 -1.01 7.46 14.93
C ALA A 52 -0.06 7.35 16.14
N ALA A 53 1.25 7.44 15.91
CA ALA A 53 2.25 7.33 16.96
C ALA A 53 2.33 8.59 17.86
N GLY A 54 1.97 9.76 17.30
CA GLY A 54 1.94 11.02 18.05
C GLY A 54 3.30 11.40 18.63
N SER A 55 3.31 12.06 19.79
CA SER A 55 4.55 12.55 20.42
C SER A 55 5.43 11.45 21.04
N ASN A 56 4.95 10.21 21.13
CA ASN A 56 5.65 9.08 21.78
C ASN A 56 6.13 8.04 20.76
N ALA A 57 6.37 8.45 19.51
CA ALA A 57 6.76 7.54 18.46
C ALA A 57 8.09 6.85 18.77
N ALA A 58 8.09 5.52 18.77
CA ALA A 58 9.31 4.70 18.90
C ALA A 58 10.20 4.77 17.65
N PHE A 59 9.65 5.21 16.52
CA PHE A 59 10.35 5.39 15.25
C PHE A 59 10.26 6.84 14.79
N SER A 60 11.33 7.33 14.15
CA SER A 60 11.33 8.61 13.43
C SER A 60 10.49 8.52 12.15
N LYS A 61 10.13 9.67 11.57
CA LYS A 61 9.45 9.72 10.25
C LYS A 61 10.24 8.97 9.18
N GLU A 62 11.57 9.08 9.19
CA GLU A 62 12.44 8.40 8.23
C GLU A 62 12.43 6.88 8.43
N GLN A 63 12.45 6.42 9.68
CA GLN A 63 12.32 4.99 10.00
C GLN A 63 10.95 4.44 9.61
N PHE A 64 9.87 5.20 9.79
CA PHE A 64 8.56 4.83 9.25
C PHE A 64 8.56 4.76 7.73
N ASN A 65 9.23 5.70 7.05
CA ASN A 65 9.35 5.68 5.59
C ASN A 65 10.07 4.42 5.10
N GLN A 66 11.20 4.07 5.73
CA GLN A 66 11.94 2.84 5.45
C GLN A 66 11.09 1.60 5.73
N LEU A 67 10.38 1.55 6.86
CA LEU A 67 9.51 0.43 7.22
C LEU A 67 8.39 0.25 6.20
N CYS A 68 7.71 1.33 5.83
CA CYS A 68 6.62 1.31 4.86
C CYS A 68 7.11 0.91 3.47
N GLY A 69 8.29 1.39 3.04
CA GLY A 69 8.93 0.99 1.79
C GLY A 69 9.29 -0.48 1.76
N CYS A 70 9.96 -0.96 2.81
CA CYS A 70 10.29 -2.38 2.95
C CYS A 70 9.02 -3.25 2.95
N SER A 71 7.99 -2.86 3.69
CA SER A 71 6.75 -3.64 3.79
C SER A 71 6.03 -3.74 2.45
N PHE A 72 6.04 -2.67 1.65
CA PHE A 72 5.52 -2.68 0.29
C PHE A 72 6.28 -3.68 -0.59
N ASP A 73 7.61 -3.61 -0.57
CA ASP A 73 8.48 -4.45 -1.40
C ASP A 73 8.41 -5.93 -0.99
N GLU A 74 8.35 -6.23 0.32
CA GLU A 74 8.19 -7.59 0.82
C GLU A 74 6.79 -8.15 0.56
N ALA A 75 5.74 -7.33 0.69
CA ALA A 75 4.38 -7.78 0.40
C ALA A 75 4.21 -8.12 -1.09
N ALA A 76 4.82 -7.36 -2.00
CA ALA A 76 4.80 -7.64 -3.42
C ALA A 76 5.31 -9.05 -3.77
N LYS A 77 6.30 -9.57 -3.02
CA LYS A 77 6.85 -10.93 -3.21
C LYS A 77 5.88 -12.04 -2.82
N LEU A 78 4.82 -11.72 -2.07
CA LEU A 78 3.78 -12.67 -1.65
C LEU A 78 2.66 -12.82 -2.70
N TYR A 79 2.77 -12.13 -3.83
CA TYR A 79 1.87 -12.23 -4.97
C TYR A 79 2.53 -13.02 -6.10
N PRO A 80 1.74 -13.72 -6.94
CA PRO A 80 2.29 -14.55 -8.01
C PRO A 80 3.03 -13.75 -9.08
N ASP A 81 2.64 -12.50 -9.30
CA ASP A 81 3.25 -11.59 -10.25
C ASP A 81 2.96 -10.11 -9.90
N ALA A 82 3.68 -9.21 -10.58
CA ALA A 82 3.54 -7.76 -10.39
C ALA A 82 2.14 -7.23 -10.73
N THR A 83 1.42 -7.86 -11.66
CA THR A 83 0.05 -7.45 -12.02
C THR A 83 -0.92 -7.77 -10.89
N ALA A 84 -0.83 -8.97 -10.31
CA ALA A 84 -1.63 -9.39 -9.16
C ALA A 84 -1.38 -8.47 -7.95
N TRP A 85 -0.13 -8.10 -7.71
CA TRP A 85 0.23 -7.11 -6.69
C TRP A 85 -0.43 -5.75 -6.94
N LYS A 86 -0.28 -5.19 -8.14
CA LYS A 86 -0.89 -3.90 -8.51
C LYS A 86 -2.40 -3.91 -8.34
N LYS A 87 -3.08 -4.97 -8.81
CA LYS A 87 -4.53 -5.12 -8.67
C LYS A 87 -4.95 -5.06 -7.21
N ALA A 88 -4.24 -5.76 -6.32
CA ALA A 88 -4.53 -5.73 -4.89
C ALA A 88 -4.36 -4.32 -4.29
N VAL A 89 -3.26 -3.62 -4.60
CA VAL A 89 -3.02 -2.25 -4.11
C VAL A 89 -4.08 -1.27 -4.62
N ILE A 90 -4.43 -1.34 -5.92
CA ILE A 90 -5.46 -0.49 -6.52
C ILE A 90 -6.82 -0.76 -5.90
N ASN A 91 -7.20 -2.04 -5.76
CA ASN A 91 -8.45 -2.44 -5.12
C ASN A 91 -8.54 -1.92 -3.69
N TYR A 92 -7.44 -2.01 -2.94
CA TYR A 92 -7.39 -1.47 -1.59
C TYR A 92 -7.50 0.04 -1.54
N GLY A 93 -6.90 0.76 -2.49
CA GLY A 93 -7.08 2.21 -2.63
C GLY A 93 -8.55 2.61 -2.89
N LEU A 94 -9.31 1.75 -3.58
CA LEU A 94 -10.73 1.97 -3.91
C LEU A 94 -11.69 1.58 -2.78
N SER A 95 -11.50 0.41 -2.17
CA SER A 95 -12.45 -0.17 -1.22
C SER A 95 -12.02 -0.02 0.25
N GLN A 96 -10.72 0.15 0.50
CA GLN A 96 -10.09 0.05 1.82
C GLN A 96 -10.51 -1.22 2.61
N ASN A 97 -10.88 -2.28 1.89
CA ASN A 97 -11.37 -3.53 2.48
C ASN A 97 -10.81 -4.72 1.69
N ASP A 98 -9.57 -5.07 1.99
CA ASP A 98 -8.89 -6.25 1.45
C ASP A 98 -8.12 -6.97 2.57
N PRO A 99 -8.77 -7.92 3.27
CA PRO A 99 -8.15 -8.65 4.36
C PRO A 99 -6.92 -9.47 3.94
N GLU A 100 -6.87 -9.90 2.68
CA GLU A 100 -5.72 -10.67 2.17
C GLU A 100 -4.51 -9.75 2.03
N LEU A 101 -4.69 -8.58 1.41
CA LEU A 101 -3.63 -7.57 1.33
C LEU A 101 -3.17 -7.13 2.72
N GLU A 102 -4.10 -6.86 3.65
CA GLU A 102 -3.75 -6.45 5.01
C GLU A 102 -2.96 -7.52 5.75
N SER A 103 -3.31 -8.80 5.57
CA SER A 103 -2.57 -9.93 6.14
C SER A 103 -1.15 -10.01 5.55
N LYS A 104 -1.01 -9.89 4.23
CA LYS A 104 0.30 -9.91 3.55
C LYS A 104 1.17 -8.73 3.94
N LEU A 105 0.60 -7.52 4.02
CA LEU A 105 1.29 -6.32 4.51
C LEU A 105 1.73 -6.46 5.97
N THR A 106 0.90 -7.07 6.82
CA THR A 106 1.26 -7.32 8.23
C THR A 106 2.42 -8.31 8.33
N GLN A 107 2.39 -9.40 7.54
CA GLN A 107 3.50 -10.36 7.47
C GLN A 107 4.79 -9.68 6.99
N ALA A 108 4.71 -8.94 5.89
CA ALA A 108 5.82 -8.17 5.31
C ALA A 108 6.41 -7.18 6.32
N MET A 109 5.56 -6.46 7.05
CA MET A 109 5.99 -5.54 8.09
C MET A 109 6.73 -6.25 9.22
N GLY A 110 6.27 -7.43 9.64
CA GLY A 110 6.97 -8.26 10.63
C GLY A 110 8.39 -8.60 10.19
N THR A 111 8.57 -9.04 8.93
CA THR A 111 9.88 -9.28 8.33
C THR A 111 10.75 -8.02 8.33
N CYS A 112 10.18 -6.88 7.93
CA CYS A 112 10.91 -5.62 7.85
C CYS A 112 11.34 -5.07 9.21
N VAL A 113 10.48 -5.17 10.24
CA VAL A 113 10.84 -4.79 11.61
C VAL A 113 11.97 -5.67 12.12
N GLN A 114 11.91 -6.99 11.90
CA GLN A 114 12.99 -7.89 12.30
C GLN A 114 14.32 -7.52 11.63
N ASN A 115 14.30 -7.23 10.33
CA ASN A 115 15.49 -6.83 9.58
C ASN A 115 16.08 -5.49 10.06
N MET A 116 15.23 -4.53 10.43
CA MET A 116 15.70 -3.24 10.97
C MET A 116 16.22 -3.34 12.41
N LEU A 117 15.77 -4.32 13.20
CA LEU A 117 16.26 -4.55 14.56
C LEU A 117 17.57 -5.35 14.59
N GLN A 118 17.90 -6.04 13.51
CA GLN A 118 19.13 -6.83 13.37
C GLN A 118 20.30 -6.05 12.75
N ASN A 119 20.05 -4.82 12.28
CA ASN A 119 21.07 -3.86 11.81
C ASN A 119 21.27 -2.75 12.84
#